data_AF-A0AAW0EG66-F1
#
_entry.id   AF-A0AAW0EG66-F1
#
_cell.length_a   1.000
_cell.length_b   1.000
_cell.length_c   1.000
_cell.angle_alpha   90.00
_cell.angle_beta   90.00
_cell.angle_gamma   90.00
#
_symmetry.space_group_name_H-M   'P 1'
#
loop_
_entity.id
_entity.type
_entity.pdbx_description
1 polymer ?
#
loop_
_entity_poly.entity_id
_entity_poly.type
_entity_poly.pdbx_seq_one_letter_code
_entity_poly.pdbx_strand_id
1 'polypeptide(L)'
;IDILVGNSAETSPEKCSNCVYFKTHCTHLYLSKDNHGSTLNFKNSREHVAAILSPTTVYVPASDPAVLYQSLVEIAKYARNLEELLAISSSSSLNLLSTPFGDIASTDQPAAVAQMEPSSDTSEDEDDGVFVGANIMEPMSRLALRPSSSLSELDESYRFFGKSSYMNFIKTAMDDVDNVANVHTFEAQRPEFWNFQSWHPHPEPLPPLTFPPDDLLQDLIDIYFQHLNPIVFLLHSSTFRASVADGEHLRDHHFGAVVLGVCAIASRHSNDPRVLMAPDAPLHSCGWKYFTQTRPLQTITFPCASNSQFRTLYNLQLCSLTVLFLATADVRACWVISGLGVRLAQEIGAHRRSRYTSGAKLYGELLKRAFWALFSMDTVLNSVLGRPTIANDDFDVELPDAVDDQYLNEANGFQQPPNKPASAAYITLLLS
;
A
#
# COMPACT_ATOMS: atom_id res chain seq x y z
N ILE A 1 30.22 9.73 9.44
CA ILE A 1 29.83 8.62 10.34
C ILE A 1 29.50 7.49 9.41
N ASP A 2 30.47 6.61 9.18
CA ASP A 2 30.38 5.55 8.19
C ASP A 2 29.43 4.46 8.70
N ILE A 3 28.36 4.22 7.93
CA ILE A 3 27.39 3.14 8.16
C ILE A 3 27.98 1.90 7.52
N LEU A 4 28.53 0.99 8.33
CA LEU A 4 29.02 -0.30 7.85
C LEU A 4 27.87 -1.31 7.79
N VAL A 5 27.58 -1.70 6.55
CA VAL A 5 26.83 -2.89 6.14
C VAL A 5 27.41 -4.12 6.86
N GLY A 6 26.60 -4.76 7.69
CA GLY A 6 26.95 -6.01 8.35
C GLY A 6 26.81 -7.19 7.39
N ASN A 7 27.80 -7.43 6.55
CA ASN A 7 27.95 -8.71 5.86
C ASN A 7 28.14 -9.80 6.93
N SER A 8 27.19 -10.73 7.01
CA SER A 8 27.26 -11.89 7.92
C SER A 8 28.09 -13.05 7.34
N ALA A 9 28.99 -12.75 6.41
CA ALA A 9 29.92 -13.72 5.85
C ALA A 9 31.33 -13.22 6.15
N GLU A 10 32.17 -14.12 6.68
CA GLU A 10 33.58 -13.92 7.03
C GLU A 10 33.83 -13.39 8.45
N THR A 11 33.88 -14.28 9.45
CA THR A 11 35.06 -14.55 10.30
C THR A 11 34.74 -15.35 11.58
N SER A 12 35.65 -16.29 11.89
CA SER A 12 35.81 -17.17 13.08
C SER A 12 34.58 -17.91 13.67
N PRO A 13 34.65 -19.25 13.86
CA PRO A 13 33.51 -20.08 14.26
C PRO A 13 33.00 -19.89 15.71
N GLU A 14 33.58 -18.97 16.50
CA GLU A 14 33.29 -18.86 17.93
C GLU A 14 32.73 -17.50 18.38
N LYS A 15 32.78 -16.42 17.58
CA LYS A 15 32.30 -15.09 17.99
C LYS A 15 31.69 -14.32 16.82
N CYS A 16 30.49 -13.75 17.00
CA CYS A 16 29.92 -12.87 15.97
C CYS A 16 30.66 -11.53 15.90
N SER A 17 30.58 -10.86 14.75
CA SER A 17 31.27 -9.59 14.43
C SER A 17 30.97 -8.48 15.44
N ASN A 18 29.73 -8.40 15.95
CA ASN A 18 29.38 -7.45 17.01
C ASN A 18 30.10 -7.75 18.34
N CYS A 19 30.17 -9.02 18.78
CA CYS A 19 30.84 -9.37 20.04
C CYS A 19 32.37 -9.18 19.97
N VAL A 20 32.97 -9.34 18.79
CA VAL A 20 34.39 -9.01 18.55
C VAL A 20 34.61 -7.51 18.70
N TYR A 21 33.73 -6.69 18.11
CA TYR A 21 33.84 -5.23 18.15
C TYR A 21 33.66 -4.67 19.57
N PHE A 22 32.67 -5.18 20.32
CA PHE A 22 32.33 -4.70 21.67
C PHE A 22 33.12 -5.39 22.80
N LYS A 23 34.02 -6.34 22.50
CA LYS A 23 34.80 -7.11 23.48
C LYS A 23 33.96 -7.78 24.59
N THR A 24 32.74 -8.20 24.25
CA THR A 24 31.81 -8.87 25.19
C THR A 24 31.77 -10.39 24.95
N HIS A 25 31.37 -11.14 25.98
CA HIS A 25 31.19 -12.59 25.87
C HIS A 25 29.98 -12.93 24.99
N CYS A 26 30.17 -13.78 23.98
CA CYS A 26 29.15 -14.15 23.01
C CYS A 26 28.35 -15.36 23.54
N THR A 27 27.05 -15.19 23.76
CA THR A 27 26.12 -16.26 24.20
C THR A 27 25.44 -16.98 23.03
N HIS A 28 25.77 -16.60 21.78
CA HIS A 28 25.18 -17.19 20.58
C HIS A 28 25.80 -18.57 20.31
N LEU A 29 25.00 -19.64 20.37
CA LEU A 29 25.42 -20.99 19.99
C LEU A 29 25.57 -21.07 18.47
N TYR A 30 26.79 -21.29 17.99
CA TYR A 30 27.09 -21.51 16.58
C TYR A 30 26.78 -22.98 16.24
N LEU A 31 25.68 -23.24 15.53
CA LEU A 31 25.50 -24.53 14.87
C LEU A 31 26.39 -24.51 13.63
N SER A 32 27.47 -25.29 13.65
CA SER A 32 28.33 -25.50 12.49
C SER A 32 27.47 -26.03 11.34
N LYS A 33 27.33 -25.20 10.31
CA LYS A 33 26.74 -25.62 9.04
C LYS A 33 27.78 -26.47 8.33
N ASP A 34 27.81 -27.77 8.65
CA ASP A 34 28.59 -28.70 7.85
C ASP A 34 28.03 -28.66 6.42
N ASN A 35 28.92 -28.31 5.50
CA ASN A 35 28.68 -28.24 4.07
C ASN A 35 28.36 -29.65 3.54
N HIS A 36 27.10 -30.07 3.65
CA HIS A 36 26.45 -30.98 2.72
C HIS A 36 24.95 -30.69 2.68
N GLY A 37 24.56 -29.89 1.69
CA GLY A 37 23.18 -29.52 1.42
C GLY A 37 23.17 -28.30 0.54
N SER A 38 23.28 -28.51 -0.78
CA SER A 38 22.96 -27.48 -1.76
C SER A 38 21.62 -26.85 -1.38
N THR A 39 21.58 -25.54 -1.25
CA THR A 39 20.34 -24.81 -1.04
C THR A 39 19.52 -24.95 -2.31
N LEU A 40 18.67 -25.98 -2.37
CA LEU A 40 17.77 -26.22 -3.48
C LEU A 40 16.73 -25.10 -3.44
N ASN A 41 16.78 -24.25 -4.45
CA ASN A 41 15.85 -23.16 -4.64
C ASN A 41 14.61 -23.74 -5.33
N PHE A 42 13.63 -24.19 -4.54
CA PHE A 42 12.43 -24.83 -5.07
C PHE A 42 11.48 -23.76 -5.60
N LYS A 43 11.10 -23.88 -6.87
CA LYS A 43 10.31 -22.86 -7.56
C LYS A 43 8.80 -23.04 -7.34
N ASN A 44 8.37 -24.23 -6.90
CA ASN A 44 6.98 -24.49 -6.52
C ASN A 44 6.88 -25.44 -5.31
N SER A 45 5.74 -25.41 -4.63
CA SER A 45 5.44 -26.25 -3.46
C SER A 45 5.46 -27.75 -3.79
N ARG A 46 5.20 -28.13 -5.04
CA ARG A 46 5.13 -29.51 -5.52
C ARG A 46 6.51 -30.16 -5.62
N GLU A 47 7.53 -29.43 -6.05
CA GLU A 47 8.94 -29.84 -6.10
C GLU A 47 9.51 -30.03 -4.70
N HIS A 48 9.11 -29.16 -3.77
CA HIS A 48 9.51 -29.26 -2.36
C HIS A 48 8.96 -30.53 -1.70
N VAL A 49 7.67 -30.83 -1.92
CA VAL A 49 7.02 -32.05 -1.42
C VAL A 49 7.60 -33.30 -2.11
N ALA A 50 7.86 -33.24 -3.42
CA ALA A 50 8.49 -34.34 -4.14
C ALA A 50 9.93 -34.63 -3.67
N ALA A 51 10.69 -33.60 -3.27
CA ALA A 51 12.03 -33.78 -2.72
C ALA A 51 12.01 -34.42 -1.32
N ILE A 52 11.04 -34.05 -0.47
CA ILE A 52 10.81 -34.67 0.84
C ILE A 52 10.42 -36.14 0.70
N LEU A 53 9.60 -36.46 -0.30
CA LEU A 53 9.18 -37.83 -0.60
C LEU A 53 10.19 -38.61 -1.44
N SER A 54 11.27 -37.98 -1.90
CA SER A 54 12.30 -38.66 -2.68
C SER A 54 13.06 -39.64 -1.76
N PRO A 55 13.23 -40.91 -2.16
CA PRO A 55 13.80 -41.97 -1.30
C PRO A 55 15.33 -41.86 -1.15
N THR A 56 15.87 -40.64 -1.10
CA THR A 56 17.30 -40.39 -1.35
C THR A 56 18.16 -40.37 -0.09
N THR A 57 17.61 -40.63 1.10
CA THR A 57 18.40 -40.90 2.29
C THR A 57 18.28 -42.39 2.64
N VAL A 58 19.25 -43.17 2.17
CA VAL A 58 19.47 -44.54 2.65
C VAL A 58 19.82 -44.42 4.13
N TYR A 59 18.85 -44.66 5.00
CA TYR A 59 19.07 -44.81 6.44
C TYR A 59 19.92 -46.06 6.64
N VAL A 60 21.17 -45.89 7.10
CA VAL A 60 22.00 -46.99 7.55
C VAL A 60 21.61 -47.27 9.01
N PRO A 61 21.01 -48.43 9.32
CA PRO A 61 20.63 -48.78 10.68
C PRO A 61 21.85 -48.74 11.60
N ALA A 62 21.72 -48.12 12.78
CA ALA A 62 22.73 -48.27 13.83
C ALA A 62 22.87 -49.77 14.15
N SER A 63 24.12 -50.28 14.24
CA SER A 63 24.43 -51.70 14.44
C SER A 63 23.93 -52.29 15.77
N ASP A 64 23.32 -51.47 16.64
CA ASP A 64 22.76 -51.86 17.92
C ASP A 64 21.21 -51.90 17.87
N PRO A 65 20.58 -53.08 17.97
CA PRO A 65 19.13 -53.23 17.91
C PRO A 65 18.38 -52.46 19.01
N ALA A 66 19.01 -52.15 20.15
CA ALA A 66 18.38 -51.40 21.23
C ALA A 66 18.16 -49.92 20.86
N VAL A 67 19.14 -49.30 20.20
CA VAL A 67 19.07 -47.90 19.76
C VAL A 67 18.03 -47.74 18.65
N LEU A 68 17.96 -48.71 17.73
CA LEU A 68 16.98 -48.70 16.65
C LEU A 68 15.54 -48.79 17.18
N TYR A 69 15.31 -49.66 18.16
CA TYR A 69 14.00 -49.79 18.81
C TYR A 69 13.62 -48.51 19.54
N GLN A 70 14.56 -47.87 20.23
CA GLN A 70 14.34 -46.60 20.93
C GLN A 70 13.94 -45.49 19.95
N SER A 71 14.65 -45.35 18.82
CA SER A 71 14.33 -44.35 17.80
C SER A 71 12.97 -44.59 17.14
N LEU A 72 12.61 -45.85 16.86
CA LEU A 72 11.28 -46.19 16.32
C LEU A 72 10.16 -45.84 17.32
N VAL A 73 10.38 -46.06 18.61
CA VAL A 73 9.42 -45.68 19.66
C VAL A 73 9.28 -44.15 19.76
N GLU A 74 10.37 -43.40 19.63
CA GLU A 74 10.33 -41.93 19.62
C GLU A 74 9.59 -41.38 18.41
N ILE A 75 9.85 -41.92 17.22
CA ILE A 75 9.14 -41.53 15.99
C ILE A 75 7.65 -41.86 16.11
N ALA A 76 7.29 -43.03 16.63
CA ALA A 76 5.90 -43.43 16.82
C ALA A 76 5.16 -42.59 17.88
N LYS A 77 5.88 -42.08 18.89
CA LYS A 77 5.33 -41.13 19.87
C LYS A 77 5.14 -39.75 19.27
N TYR A 78 6.10 -39.29 18.48
CA TYR A 78 6.04 -38.00 17.80
C TYR A 78 4.92 -37.96 16.75
N ALA A 79 4.76 -39.01 15.96
CA ALA A 79 3.67 -39.15 14.99
C ALA A 79 2.29 -39.08 15.68
N ARG A 80 2.12 -39.81 16.79
CA ARG A 80 0.87 -39.76 17.57
C ARG A 80 0.61 -38.38 18.19
N ASN A 81 1.65 -37.69 18.65
CA ASN A 81 1.50 -36.32 19.16
C ASN A 81 1.08 -35.35 18.04
N LEU A 82 1.63 -35.49 16.84
CA LEU A 82 1.21 -34.70 15.67
C LEU A 82 -0.23 -34.96 15.27
N GLU A 83 -0.68 -36.22 15.30
CA GLU A 83 -2.08 -36.58 15.06
C GLU A 83 -3.01 -35.95 16.10
N GLU A 84 -2.62 -35.96 17.38
CA GLU A 84 -3.36 -35.33 18.47
C GLU A 84 -3.42 -33.80 18.32
N LEU A 85 -2.32 -33.15 17.93
CA LEU A 85 -2.29 -31.72 17.63
C LEU A 85 -3.14 -31.35 16.41
N LEU A 86 -3.19 -32.21 15.39
CA LEU A 86 -4.05 -32.01 14.22
C LEU A 86 -5.53 -32.18 14.58
N ALA A 87 -5.88 -33.13 15.45
CA ALA A 87 -7.24 -33.29 15.99
C ALA A 87 -7.68 -32.10 16.85
N ILE A 88 -6.75 -31.49 17.59
CA ILE A 88 -7.00 -30.24 18.35
C ILE A 88 -7.17 -29.04 17.39
N SER A 89 -6.40 -28.97 16.31
CA SER A 89 -6.48 -27.90 15.31
C SER A 89 -7.78 -27.95 14.46
N SER A 90 -8.23 -29.16 14.09
CA SER A 90 -9.49 -29.36 13.35
C SER A 90 -10.74 -29.07 14.18
N SER A 91 -10.66 -29.25 15.51
CA SER A 91 -11.72 -28.85 16.44
C SER A 91 -11.68 -27.37 16.82
N SER A 92 -10.50 -26.73 16.80
CA SER A 92 -10.33 -25.30 17.11
C SER A 92 -10.74 -24.36 15.96
N SER A 93 -10.71 -24.85 14.71
CA SER A 93 -11.08 -24.06 13.53
C SER A 93 -12.59 -23.79 13.39
N LEU A 94 -13.45 -24.51 14.14
CA LEU A 94 -14.90 -24.22 14.22
C LEU A 94 -15.29 -23.30 15.40
N ASN A 95 -14.37 -23.01 16.33
CA ASN A 95 -14.68 -22.24 17.54
C ASN A 95 -14.22 -20.77 17.51
N LEU A 96 -13.46 -20.34 16.50
CA LEU A 96 -13.08 -18.93 16.34
C LEU A 96 -14.18 -18.04 15.72
N LEU A 97 -15.32 -18.61 15.32
CA LEU A 97 -16.50 -17.87 14.84
C LEU A 97 -17.64 -17.80 15.87
N SER A 98 -17.43 -18.31 17.09
CA SER A 98 -18.46 -18.43 18.11
C SER A 98 -17.93 -18.07 19.51
N THR A 99 -17.48 -16.83 19.70
CA THR A 99 -17.38 -16.27 21.06
C THR A 99 -18.68 -15.53 21.41
N PRO A 100 -19.46 -15.98 22.39
CA PRO A 100 -20.56 -15.19 22.92
C PRO A 100 -19.98 -14.04 23.75
N PHE A 101 -20.45 -12.83 23.48
CA PHE A 101 -20.21 -11.66 24.35
C PHE A 101 -20.78 -11.95 25.74
N GLY A 102 -19.94 -11.74 26.75
CA GLY A 102 -20.30 -11.90 28.15
C GLY A 102 -21.39 -10.95 28.61
N ASP A 103 -22.20 -11.47 29.53
CA ASP A 103 -23.37 -10.89 30.17
C ASP A 103 -23.18 -9.45 30.68
N ILE A 104 -24.08 -8.56 30.23
CA ILE A 104 -24.59 -7.46 31.05
C ILE A 104 -26.04 -7.78 31.35
N ALA A 105 -26.29 -8.01 32.64
CA ALA A 105 -27.60 -8.28 33.20
C ALA A 105 -28.62 -7.18 32.84
N SER A 106 -29.76 -7.58 32.29
CA SER A 106 -31.03 -6.89 32.50
C SER A 106 -32.20 -7.86 32.34
N THR A 107 -33.08 -7.78 33.33
CA THR A 107 -34.30 -8.55 33.56
C THR A 107 -35.38 -8.18 32.54
N ASP A 108 -36.03 -9.16 31.90
CA ASP A 108 -37.50 -9.36 31.89
C ASP A 108 -37.94 -10.45 30.89
N GLN A 109 -38.96 -11.20 31.28
CA GLN A 109 -39.58 -12.35 30.57
C GLN A 109 -40.56 -11.91 29.43
N PRO A 110 -41.40 -12.80 28.84
CA PRO A 110 -41.09 -13.68 27.71
C PRO A 110 -42.12 -13.53 26.55
N ALA A 111 -41.85 -14.03 25.33
CA ALA A 111 -42.93 -14.49 24.45
C ALA A 111 -42.49 -15.36 23.26
N ALA A 112 -43.21 -16.48 23.14
CA ALA A 112 -43.61 -17.20 21.93
C ALA A 112 -42.56 -17.99 21.12
N VAL A 113 -42.46 -19.24 21.53
CA VAL A 113 -42.15 -20.42 20.71
C VAL A 113 -43.08 -20.47 19.48
N ALA A 114 -42.48 -20.54 18.28
CA ALA A 114 -43.13 -21.13 17.12
C ALA A 114 -42.27 -22.32 16.67
N GLN A 115 -42.83 -23.51 16.86
CA GLN A 115 -42.29 -24.78 16.44
C GLN A 115 -42.26 -24.85 14.90
N MET A 116 -41.18 -25.38 14.33
CA MET A 116 -41.25 -26.05 13.05
C MET A 116 -40.47 -27.36 13.16
N GLU A 117 -41.21 -28.45 12.95
CA GLU A 117 -40.82 -29.84 13.19
C GLU A 117 -39.72 -30.35 12.23
N PRO A 118 -38.98 -31.39 12.63
CA PRO A 118 -37.84 -31.92 11.88
C PRO A 118 -38.29 -32.88 10.78
N SER A 119 -37.82 -32.66 9.55
CA SER A 119 -37.86 -33.70 8.52
C SER A 119 -36.72 -34.68 8.76
N SER A 120 -37.11 -35.88 9.17
CA SER A 120 -36.29 -37.10 9.20
C SER A 120 -35.83 -37.49 7.80
N ASP A 121 -34.52 -37.69 7.63
CA ASP A 121 -34.02 -38.81 6.85
C ASP A 121 -32.64 -39.19 7.39
N THR A 122 -32.64 -40.26 8.19
CA THR A 122 -31.46 -41.04 8.53
C THR A 122 -31.31 -42.13 7.48
N SER A 123 -30.30 -42.01 6.62
CA SER A 123 -29.68 -43.16 5.98
C SER A 123 -28.26 -43.26 6.49
N GLU A 124 -28.06 -44.17 7.42
CA GLU A 124 -26.75 -44.72 7.77
C GLU A 124 -26.26 -45.53 6.56
N ASP A 125 -25.32 -44.98 5.81
CA ASP A 125 -24.46 -45.77 4.92
C ASP A 125 -23.04 -45.67 5.47
N GLU A 126 -22.58 -46.79 6.04
CA GLU A 126 -21.15 -47.09 6.16
C GLU A 126 -20.60 -47.18 4.72
N ASP A 127 -19.77 -46.23 4.28
CA ASP A 127 -18.97 -46.42 3.08
C ASP A 127 -17.55 -45.88 3.25
N ASP A 128 -16.67 -46.64 2.63
CA ASP A 128 -15.25 -46.74 2.79
C ASP A 128 -14.50 -45.43 2.54
N GLY A 129 -13.34 -45.33 3.18
CA GLY A 129 -12.40 -44.23 3.01
C GLY A 129 -11.99 -44.03 1.55
N VAL A 130 -12.70 -43.14 0.86
CA VAL A 130 -12.18 -42.40 -0.29
C VAL A 130 -12.12 -40.94 0.15
N PHE A 131 -10.90 -40.44 0.36
CA PHE A 131 -10.64 -39.01 0.43
C PHE A 131 -11.00 -38.43 -0.95
N VAL A 132 -12.28 -38.11 -1.15
CA VAL A 132 -12.71 -37.23 -2.24
C VAL A 132 -12.02 -35.92 -1.93
N GLY A 133 -10.89 -35.67 -2.59
CA GLY A 133 -10.16 -34.42 -2.46
C GLY A 133 -11.16 -33.31 -2.61
N ALA A 134 -11.51 -32.66 -1.50
CA ALA A 134 -12.46 -31.56 -1.50
C ALA A 134 -11.98 -30.62 -2.59
N ASN A 135 -12.78 -30.42 -3.63
CA ASN A 135 -12.40 -29.59 -4.74
C ASN A 135 -12.42 -28.15 -4.22
N ILE A 136 -11.30 -27.72 -3.62
CA ILE A 136 -11.09 -26.40 -3.01
C ILE A 136 -11.43 -25.28 -4.01
N MET A 137 -11.46 -25.61 -5.31
CA MET A 137 -11.86 -24.73 -6.39
C MET A 137 -13.29 -24.19 -6.27
N GLU A 138 -14.26 -25.02 -5.89
CA GLU A 138 -15.66 -24.57 -5.81
C GLU A 138 -15.85 -23.54 -4.67
N PRO A 139 -15.38 -23.77 -3.43
CA PRO A 139 -15.39 -22.74 -2.39
C PRO A 139 -14.55 -21.50 -2.76
N MET A 140 -13.38 -21.67 -3.38
CA MET A 140 -12.52 -20.54 -3.79
C MET A 140 -13.18 -19.66 -4.86
N SER A 141 -13.93 -20.26 -5.78
CA SER A 141 -14.70 -19.52 -6.80
C SER A 141 -15.80 -18.65 -6.20
N ARG A 142 -16.26 -18.97 -4.98
CA ARG A 142 -17.29 -18.21 -4.24
C ARG A 142 -16.71 -17.05 -3.41
N LEU A 143 -15.39 -16.87 -3.37
CA LEU A 143 -14.79 -15.71 -2.72
C LEU A 143 -14.99 -14.46 -3.57
N ALA A 144 -15.85 -13.57 -3.08
CA ALA A 144 -16.11 -12.29 -3.71
C ALA A 144 -14.86 -11.41 -3.67
N LEU A 145 -14.28 -11.18 -4.84
CA LEU A 145 -13.23 -10.19 -5.05
C LEU A 145 -13.88 -8.91 -5.53
N ARG A 146 -13.24 -7.76 -5.28
CA ARG A 146 -13.54 -6.54 -6.03
C ARG A 146 -12.47 -6.38 -7.11
N PRO A 147 -12.60 -6.93 -8.31
CA PRO A 147 -11.91 -6.36 -9.44
C PRO A 147 -12.60 -5.04 -9.80
N SER A 148 -11.82 -4.00 -10.08
CA SER A 148 -12.30 -2.97 -10.98
C SER A 148 -12.82 -3.67 -12.23
N SER A 149 -14.00 -3.30 -12.71
CA SER A 149 -14.61 -3.83 -13.95
C SER A 149 -13.80 -3.53 -15.22
N SER A 150 -12.58 -3.01 -15.05
CA SER A 150 -11.61 -2.70 -16.07
C SER A 150 -10.23 -3.07 -15.54
N LEU A 151 -9.57 -4.02 -16.20
CA LEU A 151 -8.13 -4.31 -16.08
C LEU A 151 -7.29 -3.26 -16.82
N SER A 152 -7.90 -2.20 -17.36
CA SER A 152 -7.13 -1.06 -17.86
C SER A 152 -6.35 -0.49 -16.68
N GLU A 153 -5.02 -0.58 -16.77
CA GLU A 153 -4.06 0.02 -15.84
C GLU A 153 -4.19 1.56 -15.75
N LEU A 154 -5.18 2.16 -16.43
CA LEU A 154 -5.46 3.59 -16.46
C LEU A 154 -6.80 3.98 -15.84
N ASP A 155 -7.62 3.01 -15.43
CA ASP A 155 -8.84 3.33 -14.69
C ASP A 155 -8.50 3.73 -13.25
N GLU A 156 -9.14 4.77 -12.73
CA GLU A 156 -9.05 5.16 -11.30
C GLU A 156 -9.65 4.11 -10.38
N SER A 157 -10.53 3.26 -10.91
CA SER A 157 -11.09 2.13 -10.17
C SER A 157 -10.04 1.04 -9.90
N TYR A 158 -8.90 1.04 -10.62
CA TYR A 158 -7.79 0.12 -10.40
C TYR A 158 -7.22 0.27 -8.99
N ARG A 159 -7.08 -0.87 -8.31
CA ARG A 159 -6.43 -1.00 -7.01
C ARG A 159 -5.31 -2.01 -7.10
N PHE A 160 -4.13 -1.64 -6.61
CA PHE A 160 -2.98 -2.52 -6.54
C PHE A 160 -3.12 -3.46 -5.34
N PHE A 161 -2.90 -4.75 -5.59
CA PHE A 161 -2.87 -5.79 -4.57
C PHE A 161 -1.48 -6.44 -4.54
N GLY A 162 -0.74 -6.21 -3.45
CA GLY A 162 0.59 -6.78 -3.26
C GLY A 162 0.59 -8.28 -2.95
N LYS A 163 1.79 -8.86 -2.82
CA LYS A 163 1.99 -10.32 -2.64
C LYS A 163 1.29 -10.90 -1.41
N SER A 164 1.15 -10.11 -0.35
CA SER A 164 0.46 -10.50 0.89
C SER A 164 -1.07 -10.42 0.80
N SER A 165 -1.61 -9.87 -0.30
CA SER A 165 -3.05 -9.78 -0.49
C SER A 165 -3.64 -11.16 -0.75
N TYR A 166 -4.77 -11.42 -0.12
CA TYR A 166 -5.61 -12.56 -0.45
C TYR A 166 -5.98 -12.59 -1.95
N MET A 167 -6.11 -11.43 -2.61
CA MET A 167 -6.34 -11.34 -4.06
C MET A 167 -5.16 -11.93 -4.85
N ASN A 168 -3.93 -11.62 -4.44
CA ASN A 168 -2.74 -12.14 -5.09
C ASN A 168 -2.57 -13.64 -4.83
N PHE A 169 -2.92 -14.11 -3.63
CA PHE A 169 -2.98 -15.53 -3.30
C PHE A 169 -3.94 -16.28 -4.22
N ILE A 170 -5.18 -15.80 -4.39
CA ILE A 170 -6.14 -16.42 -5.31
C ILE A 170 -5.62 -16.38 -6.74
N LYS A 171 -5.19 -15.20 -7.22
CA LYS A 171 -4.68 -15.06 -8.58
C LYS A 171 -3.57 -16.08 -8.87
N THR A 172 -2.61 -16.22 -7.94
CA THR A 172 -1.51 -17.20 -8.06
C THR A 172 -2.05 -18.64 -8.06
N ALA A 173 -2.96 -18.98 -7.15
CA ALA A 173 -3.57 -20.30 -7.09
C ALA A 173 -4.41 -20.64 -8.32
N MET A 174 -4.96 -19.63 -8.99
CA MET A 174 -5.73 -19.77 -10.22
C MET A 174 -4.83 -19.89 -11.46
N ASP A 175 -3.76 -19.10 -11.54
CA ASP A 175 -2.76 -19.21 -12.61
C ASP A 175 -2.07 -20.60 -12.59
N ASP A 176 -1.92 -21.21 -11.40
CA ASP A 176 -1.40 -22.58 -11.23
C ASP A 176 -2.41 -23.67 -11.65
N VAL A 177 -3.67 -23.33 -11.90
CA VAL A 177 -4.72 -24.26 -12.33
C VAL A 177 -5.24 -23.79 -13.69
N ASP A 178 -4.61 -24.31 -14.75
CA ASP A 178 -4.75 -24.01 -16.19
C ASP A 178 -6.18 -23.94 -16.81
N ASN A 179 -7.29 -23.88 -16.05
CA ASN A 179 -8.64 -24.01 -16.60
C ASN A 179 -9.75 -23.15 -15.95
N VAL A 180 -9.48 -22.17 -15.09
CA VAL A 180 -10.57 -21.32 -14.54
C VAL A 180 -10.59 -19.96 -15.23
N ALA A 181 -11.12 -19.94 -16.45
CA ALA A 181 -11.16 -18.76 -17.30
C ALA A 181 -12.19 -17.69 -16.89
N ASN A 182 -13.05 -17.90 -15.89
CA ASN A 182 -14.04 -16.88 -15.51
C ASN A 182 -14.44 -17.02 -14.03
N VAL A 183 -13.93 -16.13 -13.17
CA VAL A 183 -14.51 -15.94 -11.83
C VAL A 183 -15.54 -14.84 -11.90
N HIS A 184 -16.81 -15.22 -11.79
CA HIS A 184 -17.90 -14.28 -11.53
C HIS A 184 -17.77 -13.76 -10.09
N THR A 185 -17.15 -12.58 -9.96
CA THR A 185 -16.63 -12.03 -8.71
C THR A 185 -17.57 -11.00 -8.09
N PHE A 186 -18.86 -11.27 -7.87
CA PHE A 186 -19.73 -10.22 -7.29
C PHE A 186 -20.87 -10.66 -6.36
N GLU A 187 -21.14 -11.96 -6.16
CA GLU A 187 -22.39 -12.38 -5.49
C GLU A 187 -22.30 -12.65 -3.97
N ALA A 188 -21.13 -12.58 -3.34
CA ALA A 188 -20.99 -12.93 -1.90
C ALA A 188 -20.80 -11.72 -0.95
N GLN A 189 -21.06 -10.48 -1.38
CA GLN A 189 -21.06 -9.34 -0.46
C GLN A 189 -22.41 -9.25 0.24
N ARG A 190 -22.41 -9.32 1.57
CA ARG A 190 -23.61 -9.07 2.38
C ARG A 190 -23.96 -7.59 2.38
N PRO A 191 -25.04 -7.14 1.73
CA PRO A 191 -25.34 -5.72 1.54
C PRO A 191 -25.41 -4.92 2.86
N GLU A 192 -25.92 -5.55 3.93
CA GLU A 192 -26.01 -4.99 5.28
C GLU A 192 -24.66 -4.56 5.91
N PHE A 193 -23.52 -5.12 5.48
CA PHE A 193 -22.20 -4.74 6.01
C PHE A 193 -21.41 -3.80 5.09
N TRP A 194 -21.68 -3.84 3.79
CA TRP A 194 -20.85 -3.19 2.77
C TRP A 194 -21.49 -1.94 2.16
N ASN A 195 -22.80 -1.79 2.29
CA ASN A 195 -23.49 -0.57 1.88
C ASN A 195 -23.54 0.47 2.99
N PHE A 196 -23.65 1.73 2.59
CA PHE A 196 -23.88 2.84 3.51
C PHE A 196 -25.22 2.65 4.21
N GLN A 197 -25.18 2.49 5.53
CA GLN A 197 -26.36 2.26 6.35
C GLN A 197 -26.95 3.59 6.82
N SER A 198 -28.24 3.59 7.17
CA SER A 198 -28.95 4.81 7.59
C SER A 198 -28.40 5.44 8.87
N TRP A 199 -27.70 4.66 9.71
CA TRP A 199 -27.04 5.15 10.92
C TRP A 199 -25.61 5.63 10.69
N HIS A 200 -25.04 5.44 9.48
CA HIS A 200 -23.75 6.04 9.15
C HIS A 200 -23.96 7.54 8.92
N PRO A 201 -23.12 8.42 9.50
CA PRO A 201 -23.22 9.85 9.27
C PRO A 201 -22.95 10.14 7.78
N HIS A 202 -23.93 10.73 7.09
CA HIS A 202 -23.78 11.10 5.70
C HIS A 202 -22.55 12.03 5.56
N PRO A 203 -21.68 11.81 4.56
CA PRO A 203 -20.56 12.71 4.33
C PRO A 203 -21.11 14.14 4.13
N GLU A 204 -20.72 15.06 5.00
CA GLU A 204 -21.10 16.47 4.85
C GLU A 204 -20.49 17.00 3.55
N PRO A 205 -21.26 17.67 2.68
CA PRO A 205 -20.73 18.20 1.43
C PRO A 205 -19.57 19.14 1.71
N LEU A 206 -18.51 19.03 0.90
CA LEU A 206 -17.35 19.90 1.04
C LEU A 206 -17.77 21.37 0.83
N PRO A 207 -17.34 22.30 1.70
CA PRO A 207 -17.63 23.71 1.53
C PRO A 207 -17.10 24.25 0.20
N PRO A 208 -17.76 25.27 -0.40
CA PRO A 208 -17.24 25.90 -1.61
C PRO A 208 -15.90 26.59 -1.34
N LEU A 209 -14.99 26.47 -2.30
CA LEU A 209 -13.66 27.07 -2.24
C LEU A 209 -13.71 28.52 -2.71
N THR A 210 -13.00 29.40 -2.00
CA THR A 210 -12.86 30.82 -2.33
C THR A 210 -11.43 31.10 -2.78
N PHE A 211 -11.29 31.52 -4.03
CA PHE A 211 -10.01 31.81 -4.69
C PHE A 211 -9.62 33.30 -4.57
N PRO A 212 -8.33 33.63 -4.66
CA PRO A 212 -7.89 35.02 -4.78
C PRO A 212 -8.43 35.69 -6.06
N PRO A 213 -8.46 37.04 -6.11
CA PRO A 213 -8.68 37.77 -7.36
C PRO A 213 -7.71 37.33 -8.46
N ASP A 214 -8.14 37.38 -9.72
CA ASP A 214 -7.40 36.80 -10.85
C ASP A 214 -5.96 37.32 -10.99
N ASP A 215 -5.72 38.61 -10.71
CA ASP A 215 -4.39 39.20 -10.73
C ASP A 215 -3.48 38.54 -9.67
N LEU A 216 -3.95 38.44 -8.43
CA LEU A 216 -3.22 37.77 -7.36
C LEU A 216 -3.10 36.26 -7.59
N LEU A 217 -4.11 35.62 -8.18
CA LEU A 217 -4.07 34.20 -8.52
C LEU A 217 -2.93 33.91 -9.49
N GLN A 218 -2.83 34.66 -10.59
CA GLN A 218 -1.76 34.47 -11.57
C GLN A 218 -0.38 34.78 -10.97
N ASP A 219 -0.25 35.86 -10.19
CA ASP A 219 1.00 36.20 -9.50
C ASP A 219 1.47 35.07 -8.56
N LEU A 220 0.56 34.47 -7.80
CA LEU A 220 0.89 33.36 -6.90
C LEU A 220 1.26 32.09 -7.67
N ILE A 221 0.59 31.81 -8.79
CA ILE A 221 0.94 30.69 -9.67
C ILE A 221 2.36 30.89 -10.24
N ASP A 222 2.70 32.11 -10.68
CA ASP A 222 4.02 32.45 -11.17
C ASP A 222 5.10 32.24 -10.10
N ILE A 223 4.87 32.77 -8.90
CA ILE A 223 5.76 32.60 -7.75
C ILE A 223 5.98 31.12 -7.44
N TYR A 224 4.93 30.29 -7.45
CA TYR A 224 5.05 28.85 -7.21
C TYR A 224 5.95 28.17 -8.24
N PHE A 225 5.71 28.39 -9.53
CA PHE A 225 6.50 27.76 -10.60
C PHE A 225 7.93 28.29 -10.67
N GLN A 226 8.18 29.51 -10.21
CA GLN A 226 9.51 30.10 -10.17
C GLN A 226 10.35 29.61 -8.99
N HIS A 227 9.77 29.47 -7.80
CA HIS A 227 10.54 29.28 -6.57
C HIS A 227 10.37 27.89 -5.93
N LEU A 228 9.25 27.22 -6.15
CA LEU A 228 8.89 25.99 -5.42
C LEU A 228 8.91 24.77 -6.33
N ASN A 229 8.24 24.85 -7.49
CA ASN A 229 8.18 23.72 -8.42
C ASN A 229 9.55 23.22 -8.90
N PRO A 230 10.61 24.06 -9.07
CA PRO A 230 11.93 23.56 -9.44
C PRO A 230 12.59 22.69 -8.37
N ILE A 231 12.17 22.81 -7.11
CA ILE A 231 12.70 22.04 -5.97
C ILE A 231 11.87 20.77 -5.76
N VAL A 232 10.55 20.88 -5.86
CA VAL A 232 9.60 19.80 -5.54
C VAL A 232 9.29 18.94 -6.76
N PHE A 233 9.25 19.56 -7.95
CA PHE A 233 8.95 18.96 -9.25
C PHE A 233 7.68 18.13 -9.25
N LEU A 234 6.60 18.77 -8.81
CA LEU A 234 5.32 18.13 -8.58
C LEU A 234 4.33 18.36 -9.72
N LEU A 235 4.24 19.62 -10.20
CA LEU A 235 3.23 20.07 -11.13
C LEU A 235 3.85 20.36 -12.50
N HIS A 236 3.09 20.11 -13.56
CA HIS A 236 3.46 20.51 -14.91
C HIS A 236 2.87 21.89 -15.22
N SER A 237 3.73 22.88 -15.48
CA SER A 237 3.30 24.29 -15.56
C SER A 237 2.26 24.55 -16.64
N SER A 238 2.43 24.00 -17.85
CA SER A 238 1.54 24.29 -18.96
C SER A 238 0.14 23.70 -18.76
N THR A 239 0.04 22.44 -18.33
CA THR A 239 -1.26 21.80 -18.02
C THR A 239 -1.95 22.48 -16.85
N PHE A 240 -1.22 22.79 -15.78
CA PHE A 240 -1.82 23.44 -14.61
C PHE A 240 -2.41 24.80 -14.96
N ARG A 241 -1.67 25.64 -15.71
CA ARG A 241 -2.16 26.96 -16.15
C ARG A 241 -3.34 26.84 -17.11
N ALA A 242 -3.30 25.87 -18.03
CA ALA A 242 -4.42 25.60 -18.94
C ALA A 242 -5.69 25.20 -18.19
N SER A 243 -5.59 24.29 -17.20
CA SER A 243 -6.72 23.88 -16.35
C SER A 243 -7.27 25.02 -15.50
N VAL A 244 -6.40 25.91 -14.99
CA VAL A 244 -6.84 27.12 -14.27
C VAL A 244 -7.58 28.06 -15.22
N ALA A 245 -7.05 28.32 -16.41
CA ALA A 245 -7.67 29.18 -17.42
C ALA A 245 -9.01 28.64 -17.94
N ASP A 246 -9.17 27.30 -18.01
CA ASP A 246 -10.42 26.62 -18.34
C ASP A 246 -11.44 26.64 -17.17
N GLY A 247 -11.08 27.24 -16.02
CA GLY A 247 -11.95 27.28 -14.85
C GLY A 247 -12.21 25.90 -14.23
N GLU A 248 -11.32 24.92 -14.45
CA GLU A 248 -11.44 23.58 -13.86
C GLU A 248 -11.46 23.66 -12.33
N HIS A 249 -10.69 24.59 -11.74
CA HIS A 249 -10.58 24.81 -10.30
C HIS A 249 -11.90 25.27 -9.64
N LEU A 250 -12.83 25.80 -10.43
CA LEU A 250 -14.17 26.19 -9.99
C LEU A 250 -15.16 25.02 -10.09
N ARG A 251 -14.86 23.99 -10.89
CA ARG A 251 -15.74 22.85 -11.19
C ARG A 251 -15.34 21.59 -10.44
N ASP A 252 -14.05 21.27 -10.37
CA ASP A 252 -13.51 20.16 -9.60
C ASP A 252 -12.92 20.64 -8.29
N HIS A 253 -13.55 20.26 -7.18
CA HIS A 253 -13.10 20.61 -5.83
C HIS A 253 -11.67 20.10 -5.53
N HIS A 254 -11.27 18.96 -6.07
CA HIS A 254 -9.96 18.35 -5.79
C HIS A 254 -8.86 19.17 -6.47
N PHE A 255 -9.07 19.51 -7.75
CA PHE A 255 -8.18 20.42 -8.45
C PHE A 255 -8.18 21.82 -7.81
N GLY A 256 -9.35 22.33 -7.41
CA GLY A 256 -9.47 23.58 -6.67
C GLY A 256 -8.66 23.58 -5.37
N ALA A 257 -8.65 22.48 -4.62
CA ALA A 257 -7.84 22.33 -3.42
C ALA A 257 -6.33 22.32 -3.74
N VAL A 258 -5.91 21.71 -4.85
CA VAL A 258 -4.52 21.79 -5.34
C VAL A 258 -4.15 23.25 -5.67
N VAL A 259 -5.02 23.98 -6.37
CA VAL A 259 -4.80 25.41 -6.68
C VAL A 259 -4.67 26.26 -5.41
N LEU A 260 -5.51 26.02 -4.40
CA LEU A 260 -5.38 26.69 -3.11
C LEU A 260 -4.12 26.26 -2.34
N GLY A 261 -3.68 25.02 -2.46
CA GLY A 261 -2.39 24.55 -1.94
C GLY A 261 -1.21 25.31 -2.58
N VAL A 262 -1.24 25.50 -3.91
CA VAL A 262 -0.29 26.33 -4.65
C VAL A 262 -0.31 27.78 -4.12
N CYS A 263 -1.49 28.38 -4.00
CA CYS A 263 -1.65 29.74 -3.47
C CYS A 263 -1.11 29.86 -2.04
N ALA A 264 -1.36 28.88 -1.18
CA ALA A 264 -0.93 28.87 0.21
C ALA A 264 0.59 28.87 0.35
N ILE A 265 1.29 28.04 -0.43
CA ILE A 265 2.76 27.98 -0.39
C ILE A 265 3.36 29.24 -1.03
N ALA A 266 2.88 29.64 -2.20
CA ALA A 266 3.37 30.82 -2.91
C ALA A 266 3.21 32.11 -2.10
N SER A 267 2.18 32.19 -1.25
CA SER A 267 1.94 33.33 -0.37
C SER A 267 3.12 33.67 0.54
N ARG A 268 3.98 32.69 0.88
CA ARG A 268 5.19 32.90 1.70
C ARG A 268 6.30 33.66 0.97
N HIS A 269 6.21 33.71 -0.34
CA HIS A 269 7.16 34.36 -1.24
C HIS A 269 6.58 35.61 -1.91
N SER A 270 5.33 35.97 -1.59
CA SER A 270 4.67 37.18 -2.07
C SER A 270 4.80 38.32 -1.07
N ASN A 271 4.98 39.54 -1.57
CA ASN A 271 4.94 40.77 -0.77
C ASN A 271 3.54 41.43 -0.78
N ASP A 272 2.56 40.84 -1.46
CA ASP A 272 1.21 41.39 -1.55
C ASP A 272 0.47 41.22 -0.20
N PRO A 273 0.01 42.31 0.46
CA PRO A 273 -0.66 42.21 1.75
C PRO A 273 -1.97 41.42 1.70
N ARG A 274 -2.58 41.24 0.52
CA ARG A 274 -3.79 40.42 0.33
C ARG A 274 -3.55 38.96 0.70
N VAL A 275 -2.31 38.46 0.76
CA VAL A 275 -2.04 37.05 1.14
C VAL A 275 -2.17 36.77 2.63
N LEU A 276 -2.24 37.81 3.46
CA LEU A 276 -2.38 37.70 4.91
C LEU A 276 -3.80 37.24 5.31
N MET A 277 -3.91 36.62 6.49
CA MET A 277 -5.20 36.17 7.03
C MET A 277 -6.16 37.33 7.31
N ALA A 278 -5.60 38.45 7.78
CA ALA A 278 -6.27 39.73 7.98
C ALA A 278 -5.27 40.86 7.69
N PRO A 279 -5.72 42.10 7.41
CA PRO A 279 -4.83 43.21 7.07
C PRO A 279 -3.77 43.55 8.14
N ASP A 280 -4.06 43.25 9.40
CA ASP A 280 -3.20 43.49 10.58
C ASP A 280 -2.56 42.20 11.13
N ALA A 281 -2.76 41.06 10.46
CA ALA A 281 -2.22 39.78 10.90
C ALA A 281 -0.70 39.72 10.75
N PRO A 282 0.01 38.93 11.59
CA PRO A 282 1.46 38.76 11.46
C PRO A 282 1.83 38.14 10.11
N LEU A 283 3.05 38.42 9.62
CA LEU A 283 3.54 37.89 8.33
C LEU A 283 3.49 36.36 8.26
N HIS A 284 3.68 35.66 9.38
CA HIS A 284 3.55 34.20 9.48
C HIS A 284 2.14 33.66 9.17
N SER A 285 1.13 34.54 9.08
CA SER A 285 -0.24 34.19 8.68
C SER A 285 -0.43 34.09 7.16
N CYS A 286 0.59 34.44 6.36
CA CYS A 286 0.53 34.38 4.90
C CYS A 286 0.10 32.98 4.41
N GLY A 287 -0.86 32.96 3.49
CA GLY A 287 -1.34 31.73 2.84
C GLY A 287 -2.28 30.86 3.69
N TRP A 288 -2.39 31.08 5.00
CA TRP A 288 -3.25 30.28 5.88
C TRP A 288 -4.72 30.34 5.47
N LYS A 289 -5.21 31.49 4.99
CA LYS A 289 -6.59 31.63 4.50
C LYS A 289 -6.91 30.75 3.29
N TYR A 290 -5.90 30.39 2.48
CA TYR A 290 -6.07 29.45 1.37
C TYR A 290 -5.92 28.01 1.87
N PHE A 291 -4.89 27.76 2.69
CA PHE A 291 -4.60 26.44 3.23
C PHE A 291 -5.78 25.86 4.04
N THR A 292 -6.39 26.64 4.94
CA THR A 292 -7.48 26.16 5.82
C THR A 292 -8.71 25.68 5.07
N GLN A 293 -8.93 26.17 3.83
CA GLN A 293 -10.03 25.73 2.98
C GLN A 293 -9.79 24.35 2.36
N THR A 294 -8.53 23.96 2.15
CA THR A 294 -8.17 22.71 1.44
C THR A 294 -8.58 21.44 2.18
N ARG A 295 -8.68 21.50 3.52
CA ARG A 295 -9.15 20.43 4.42
C ARG A 295 -8.70 19.03 3.95
N PRO A 296 -7.38 18.77 3.85
CA PRO A 296 -6.83 17.68 3.04
C PRO A 296 -7.40 16.31 3.41
N LEU A 297 -7.58 16.01 4.71
CA LEU A 297 -8.20 14.76 5.14
C LEU A 297 -9.65 14.63 4.65
N GLN A 298 -10.46 15.69 4.78
CA GLN A 298 -11.85 15.67 4.33
C GLN A 298 -11.92 15.56 2.81
N THR A 299 -11.17 16.40 2.10
CA THR A 299 -11.13 16.42 0.63
C THR A 299 -10.73 15.06 0.03
N ILE A 300 -9.67 14.44 0.55
CA ILE A 300 -9.16 13.15 0.04
C ILE A 300 -10.15 12.01 0.30
N THR A 301 -10.82 12.02 1.45
CA THR A 301 -11.75 10.94 1.87
C THR A 301 -13.18 11.16 1.38
N PHE A 302 -13.49 12.33 0.85
CA PHE A 302 -14.84 12.67 0.43
C PHE A 302 -15.26 11.82 -0.78
N PRO A 303 -16.35 11.05 -0.68
CA PRO A 303 -16.89 10.31 -1.81
C PRO A 303 -17.43 11.29 -2.84
N CYS A 304 -16.86 11.30 -4.04
CA CYS A 304 -17.39 12.11 -5.12
C CYS A 304 -18.04 11.20 -6.16
N ALA A 305 -19.29 11.50 -6.49
CA ALA A 305 -20.07 10.76 -7.46
C ALA A 305 -19.59 10.94 -8.92
N SER A 306 -18.61 11.82 -9.17
CA SER A 306 -18.05 12.02 -10.51
C SER A 306 -16.76 11.21 -10.70
N ASN A 307 -16.70 10.49 -11.82
CA ASN A 307 -15.49 9.88 -12.36
C ASN A 307 -14.54 10.98 -12.88
N SER A 308 -14.03 11.84 -11.98
CA SER A 308 -12.94 12.76 -12.33
C SER A 308 -11.71 11.91 -12.58
N GLN A 309 -11.31 11.78 -13.85
CA GLN A 309 -10.20 10.94 -14.32
C GLN A 309 -8.86 11.19 -13.60
N PHE A 310 -8.72 12.34 -12.92
CA PHE A 310 -7.49 12.82 -12.31
C PHE A 310 -7.57 13.02 -10.78
N ARG A 311 -8.66 12.63 -10.12
CA ARG A 311 -8.87 12.80 -8.67
C ARG A 311 -7.67 12.29 -7.87
N THR A 312 -7.19 11.11 -8.21
CA THR A 312 -6.12 10.43 -7.50
C THR A 312 -4.83 11.23 -7.59
N LEU A 313 -4.50 11.74 -8.77
CA LEU A 313 -3.35 12.61 -8.97
C LEU A 313 -3.49 13.90 -8.13
N TYR A 314 -4.67 14.53 -8.15
CA TYR A 314 -4.93 15.73 -7.36
C TYR A 314 -4.80 15.48 -5.85
N ASN A 315 -5.24 14.32 -5.36
CA ASN A 315 -5.08 13.93 -3.96
C ASN A 315 -3.60 13.76 -3.58
N LEU A 316 -2.79 13.11 -4.42
CA LEU A 316 -1.36 12.98 -4.18
C LEU A 316 -0.65 14.34 -4.19
N GLN A 317 -0.97 15.18 -5.17
CA GLN A 317 -0.45 16.55 -5.26
C GLN A 317 -0.84 17.39 -4.03
N LEU A 318 -2.09 17.28 -3.58
CA LEU A 318 -2.57 17.97 -2.39
C LEU A 318 -1.84 17.50 -1.12
N CYS A 319 -1.56 16.20 -0.98
CA CYS A 319 -0.72 15.69 0.11
C CYS A 319 0.67 16.32 0.08
N SER A 320 1.34 16.35 -1.07
CA SER A 320 2.67 16.97 -1.22
C SER A 320 2.65 18.46 -0.86
N LEU A 321 1.68 19.21 -1.38
CA LEU A 321 1.52 20.65 -1.10
C LEU A 321 1.22 20.90 0.40
N THR A 322 0.42 20.04 1.03
CA THR A 322 0.10 20.11 2.45
C THR A 322 1.35 19.91 3.30
N VAL A 323 2.18 18.90 2.99
CA VAL A 323 3.42 18.64 3.71
C VAL A 323 4.37 19.83 3.59
N LEU A 324 4.54 20.38 2.38
CA LEU A 324 5.37 21.56 2.15
C LEU A 324 4.90 22.79 2.93
N PHE A 325 3.59 23.04 2.97
CA PHE A 325 3.04 24.14 3.73
C PHE A 325 3.26 23.90 5.24
N LEU A 326 2.97 22.72 5.76
CA LEU A 326 3.03 22.47 7.20
C LEU A 326 4.44 22.19 7.75
N ALA A 327 5.46 22.02 6.91
CA ALA A 327 6.82 21.62 7.31
C ALA A 327 7.41 22.47 8.46
N THR A 328 7.08 23.75 8.54
CA THR A 328 7.56 24.68 9.57
C THR A 328 6.50 25.05 10.62
N ALA A 329 5.29 24.48 10.54
CA ALA A 329 4.15 24.83 11.38
C ALA A 329 3.65 23.65 12.22
N ASP A 330 3.51 22.47 11.59
CA ASP A 330 3.04 21.26 12.26
C ASP A 330 3.69 20.01 11.63
N VAL A 331 4.85 19.64 12.18
CA VAL A 331 5.63 18.48 11.75
C VAL A 331 4.88 17.16 11.99
N ARG A 332 3.99 17.09 13.00
CA ARG A 332 3.20 15.89 13.26
C ARG A 332 2.15 15.69 12.18
N ALA A 333 1.45 16.76 11.80
CA ALA A 333 0.53 16.72 10.67
C ALA A 333 1.24 16.36 9.36
N CYS A 334 2.45 16.88 9.13
CA CYS A 334 3.27 16.46 7.98
C CYS A 334 3.49 14.95 7.93
N TRP A 335 3.76 14.32 9.08
CA TRP A 335 4.01 12.87 9.15
C TRP A 335 2.75 12.06 8.84
N VAL A 336 1.61 12.50 9.35
CA VAL A 336 0.32 11.85 9.05
C VAL A 336 -0.02 11.99 7.57
N ILE A 337 0.14 13.18 6.99
CA ILE A 337 -0.24 13.46 5.60
C ILE A 337 0.73 12.82 4.60
N SER A 338 2.04 12.85 4.86
CA SER A 338 3.01 12.14 4.02
C SER A 338 2.74 10.63 4.00
N GLY A 339 2.51 10.01 5.16
CA GLY A 339 2.14 8.60 5.22
C GLY A 339 0.81 8.28 4.53
N LEU A 340 -0.19 9.18 4.61
CA LEU A 340 -1.43 9.06 3.84
C LEU A 340 -1.15 9.10 2.33
N GLY A 341 -0.36 10.07 1.87
CA GLY A 341 0.02 10.21 0.46
C GLY A 341 0.74 8.96 -0.07
N VAL A 342 1.71 8.43 0.67
CA VAL A 342 2.41 7.19 0.29
C VAL A 342 1.44 6.01 0.16
N ARG A 343 0.49 5.86 1.10
CA ARG A 343 -0.52 4.79 1.05
C ARG A 343 -1.49 4.95 -0.13
N LEU A 344 -1.90 6.17 -0.45
CA LEU A 344 -2.73 6.43 -1.64
C LEU A 344 -1.98 6.10 -2.92
N ALA A 345 -0.68 6.42 -3.00
CA ALA A 345 0.16 6.07 -4.13
C ALA A 345 0.36 4.54 -4.24
N GLN A 346 0.45 3.85 -3.11
CA GLN A 346 0.48 2.39 -3.06
C GLN A 346 -0.83 1.77 -3.53
N GLU A 347 -1.96 2.28 -3.04
CA GLU A 347 -3.31 1.79 -3.36
C GLU A 347 -3.59 1.76 -4.86
N ILE A 348 -3.07 2.72 -5.62
CA ILE A 348 -3.25 2.80 -7.09
C ILE A 348 -2.12 2.16 -7.89
N GLY A 349 -1.09 1.65 -7.21
CA GLY A 349 0.08 1.05 -7.87
C GLY A 349 1.09 2.03 -8.45
N ALA A 350 1.11 3.31 -8.05
CA ALA A 350 2.06 4.30 -8.58
C ALA A 350 3.54 3.98 -8.26
N HIS A 351 3.76 3.15 -7.25
CA HIS A 351 5.08 2.61 -6.89
C HIS A 351 5.54 1.46 -7.80
N ARG A 352 4.71 1.01 -8.75
CA ARG A 352 5.01 -0.11 -9.67
C ARG A 352 5.24 0.36 -11.09
N ARG A 353 6.26 -0.19 -11.75
CA ARG A 353 6.57 0.05 -13.16
C ARG A 353 5.40 -0.28 -14.10
N SER A 354 4.65 -1.35 -13.80
CA SER A 354 3.51 -1.78 -14.60
C SER A 354 2.41 -0.72 -14.69
N ARG A 355 2.34 0.24 -13.76
CA ARG A 355 1.36 1.33 -13.85
C ARG A 355 1.63 2.29 -15.01
N TYR A 356 2.84 2.26 -15.58
CA TYR A 356 3.29 3.21 -16.60
C TYR A 356 3.50 2.57 -17.98
N THR A 357 3.18 1.28 -18.15
CA THR A 357 3.38 0.55 -19.41
C THR A 357 2.32 0.82 -20.47
N SER A 358 1.16 1.35 -20.09
CA SER A 358 0.06 1.67 -20.99
C SER A 358 -0.58 3.01 -20.59
N GLY A 359 -0.76 3.96 -21.54
CA GLY A 359 -1.57 5.17 -21.34
C GLY A 359 -1.00 6.53 -21.75
N ALA A 360 -1.69 7.59 -21.30
CA ALA A 360 -1.30 8.98 -21.52
C ALA A 360 0.02 9.27 -20.80
N LYS A 361 1.07 9.54 -21.59
CA LYS A 361 2.43 9.68 -21.09
C LYS A 361 2.54 10.79 -20.04
N LEU A 362 1.77 11.87 -20.19
CA LEU A 362 1.84 13.01 -19.28
C LEU A 362 1.20 12.71 -17.93
N TYR A 363 0.06 12.02 -17.91
CA TYR A 363 -0.56 11.61 -16.66
C TYR A 363 0.35 10.66 -15.87
N GLY A 364 0.92 9.67 -16.56
CA GLY A 364 1.88 8.75 -15.95
C GLY A 364 3.08 9.49 -15.37
N GLU A 365 3.66 10.44 -16.10
CA GLU A 365 4.79 11.24 -15.62
C GLU A 365 4.42 12.12 -14.41
N LEU A 366 3.24 12.76 -14.41
CA LEU A 366 2.75 13.53 -13.26
C LEU A 366 2.50 12.64 -12.03
N LEU A 367 2.00 11.43 -12.22
CA LEU A 367 1.79 10.47 -11.15
C LEU A 367 3.12 9.99 -10.55
N LYS A 368 4.10 9.73 -11.41
CA LYS A 368 5.47 9.37 -11.05
C LYS A 368 6.13 10.49 -10.25
N ARG A 369 6.00 11.75 -10.68
CA ARG A 369 6.44 12.94 -9.93
C ARG A 369 5.81 13.05 -8.56
N ALA A 370 4.50 12.90 -8.46
CA ALA A 370 3.79 12.95 -7.19
C ALA A 370 4.23 11.83 -6.22
N PHE A 371 4.43 10.61 -6.73
CA PHE A 371 4.97 9.50 -5.95
C PHE A 371 6.36 9.82 -5.40
N TRP A 372 7.30 10.23 -6.25
CA TRP A 372 8.67 10.53 -5.82
C TRP A 372 8.74 11.73 -4.87
N ALA A 373 7.95 12.78 -5.11
CA ALA A 373 7.85 13.92 -4.19
C ALA A 373 7.39 13.47 -2.79
N LEU A 374 6.34 12.64 -2.70
CA LEU A 374 5.86 12.10 -1.44
C LEU A 374 6.86 11.17 -0.76
N PHE A 375 7.48 10.28 -1.54
CA PHE A 375 8.49 9.34 -1.06
C PHE A 375 9.69 10.08 -0.45
N SER A 376 10.21 11.11 -1.13
CA SER A 376 11.31 11.92 -0.62
C SER A 376 10.93 12.69 0.63
N MET A 377 9.75 13.31 0.64
CA MET A 377 9.27 14.04 1.82
C MET A 377 9.09 13.11 3.02
N ASP A 378 8.49 11.93 2.84
CA ASP A 378 8.34 10.93 3.90
C ASP A 378 9.71 10.46 4.41
N THR A 379 10.64 10.17 3.51
CA THR A 379 12.00 9.71 3.86
C THR A 379 12.76 10.77 4.66
N VAL A 380 12.76 12.03 4.21
CA VAL A 380 13.41 13.14 4.92
C VAL A 380 12.77 13.36 6.29
N LEU A 381 11.42 13.38 6.34
CA LEU A 381 10.68 13.62 7.56
C LEU A 381 10.90 12.53 8.60
N ASN A 382 10.87 11.26 8.19
CA ASN A 382 11.13 10.12 9.08
C ASN A 382 12.59 10.09 9.54
N SER A 383 13.53 10.47 8.68
CA SER A 383 14.94 10.63 9.05
C SER A 383 15.15 11.69 10.14
N VAL A 384 14.50 12.85 10.00
CA VAL A 384 14.55 13.94 11.00
C VAL A 384 13.88 13.54 12.32
N LEU A 385 12.79 12.78 12.26
CA LEU A 385 12.01 12.37 13.42
C LEU A 385 12.51 11.08 14.09
N GLY A 386 13.50 10.38 13.51
CA GLY A 386 13.96 9.07 13.97
C GLY A 386 12.90 7.97 13.87
N ARG A 387 12.02 8.05 12.87
CA ARG A 387 10.92 7.09 12.63
C ARG A 387 11.27 6.16 11.48
N PRO A 388 10.70 4.93 11.45
CA PRO A 388 10.83 4.07 10.29
C PRO A 388 10.07 4.66 9.09
N THR A 389 10.71 4.64 7.93
CA THR A 389 10.08 5.05 6.66
C THR A 389 9.02 4.04 6.24
N ILE A 390 7.90 4.50 5.66
CA ILE A 390 6.79 3.61 5.25
C ILE A 390 7.14 2.79 4.01
N ALA A 391 8.02 3.31 3.17
CA ALA A 391 8.49 2.58 2.00
C ALA A 391 9.51 1.52 2.42
N ASN A 392 9.02 0.30 2.64
CA ASN A 392 9.82 -0.88 2.37
C ASN A 392 10.29 -0.81 0.90
N ASP A 393 11.48 -1.30 0.58
CA ASP A 393 12.10 -1.30 -0.77
C ASP A 393 11.30 -2.11 -1.85
N ASP A 394 9.99 -2.30 -1.69
CA ASP A 394 9.09 -2.96 -2.64
C ASP A 394 8.48 -1.95 -3.63
N PHE A 395 9.33 -1.17 -4.28
CA PHE A 395 8.97 -0.32 -5.41
C PHE A 395 9.91 -0.62 -6.59
N ASP A 396 9.39 -0.60 -7.80
CA ASP A 396 10.15 -0.83 -9.04
C ASP A 396 9.88 0.27 -10.09
N VAL A 397 9.24 1.37 -9.66
CA VAL A 397 9.00 2.56 -10.48
C VAL A 397 10.30 3.26 -10.84
N GLU A 398 10.41 3.67 -12.11
CA GLU A 398 11.55 4.43 -12.62
C GLU A 398 11.54 5.88 -12.08
N LEU A 399 12.69 6.54 -12.10
CA LEU A 399 12.78 7.95 -11.74
C LEU A 399 12.00 8.84 -12.75
N PRO A 400 11.59 10.06 -12.36
CA PRO A 400 10.98 11.02 -13.27
C PRO A 400 11.88 11.33 -14.46
N ASP A 401 11.27 11.59 -15.60
CA ASP A 401 12.01 11.88 -16.82
C ASP A 401 12.76 13.20 -16.64
N ALA A 402 14.06 13.20 -16.93
CA ALA A 402 14.92 14.39 -16.85
C ALA A 402 14.67 15.32 -18.05
N VAL A 403 13.45 15.85 -18.15
CA VAL A 403 12.97 16.72 -19.23
C VAL A 403 12.30 17.94 -18.60
N ASP A 404 12.68 19.13 -19.07
CA ASP A 404 12.06 20.38 -18.59
C ASP A 404 10.57 20.42 -18.98
N ASP A 405 9.75 21.04 -18.13
CA ASP A 405 8.30 21.18 -18.33
C ASP A 405 7.91 21.67 -19.74
N GLN A 406 8.66 22.62 -20.30
CA GLN A 406 8.40 23.16 -21.65
C GLN A 406 8.53 22.12 -22.79
N TYR A 407 9.17 20.98 -22.53
CA TYR A 407 9.38 19.90 -23.49
C TYR A 407 8.59 18.62 -23.16
N LEU A 408 7.79 18.62 -22.08
CA LEU A 408 6.84 17.55 -21.75
C LEU A 408 5.56 17.66 -22.58
N ASN A 409 5.72 17.53 -23.89
CA ASN A 409 4.61 17.51 -24.82
C ASN A 409 4.40 16.09 -25.34
N GLU A 410 3.19 15.55 -25.17
CA GLU A 410 2.83 14.22 -25.67
C GLU A 410 3.06 14.08 -27.18
N ALA A 411 2.88 15.17 -27.94
CA ALA A 411 3.12 15.19 -29.38
C ALA A 411 4.60 14.97 -29.77
N ASN A 412 5.53 15.38 -28.90
CA ASN A 412 6.98 15.35 -29.18
C ASN A 412 7.73 14.26 -28.40
N GLY A 413 7.01 13.47 -27.58
CA GLY A 413 7.57 12.28 -26.92
C GLY A 413 8.57 12.56 -25.80
N PHE A 414 8.45 13.69 -25.09
CA PHE A 414 9.26 14.09 -23.92
C PHE A 414 10.76 14.09 -24.21
N GLN A 415 11.20 15.05 -25.04
CA GLN A 415 12.60 15.13 -25.45
C GLN A 415 13.24 16.44 -25.00
N GLN A 416 14.24 16.33 -24.12
CA GLN A 416 15.12 17.44 -23.79
C GLN A 416 16.06 17.74 -24.98
N PRO A 417 16.23 19.00 -25.39
CA PRO A 417 17.17 19.33 -26.46
C PRO A 417 18.62 19.03 -26.05
N PRO A 418 19.45 18.51 -26.96
CA PRO A 418 20.77 17.93 -26.63
C PRO A 418 21.76 18.94 -26.04
N ASN A 419 21.57 20.25 -26.31
CA ASN A 419 22.48 21.31 -25.88
C ASN A 419 22.01 22.04 -24.61
N LYS A 420 20.97 21.55 -23.93
CA LYS A 420 20.46 22.18 -22.70
C LYS A 420 20.26 21.11 -21.62
N PRO A 421 21.01 21.15 -20.50
CA PRO A 421 20.77 20.23 -19.39
C PRO A 421 19.36 20.47 -18.85
N ALA A 422 18.66 19.39 -18.50
CA ALA A 422 17.36 19.50 -17.87
C ALA A 422 17.51 20.03 -16.44
N SER A 423 16.76 21.07 -16.09
CA SER A 423 16.62 21.53 -14.71
C SER A 423 16.04 20.42 -13.82
N ALA A 424 15.21 19.56 -14.39
CA ALA A 424 14.69 18.35 -13.74
C ALA A 424 15.78 17.34 -13.33
N ALA A 425 16.95 17.35 -13.98
CA ALA A 425 18.01 16.37 -13.73
C ALA A 425 18.56 16.44 -12.29
N TYR A 426 18.50 17.61 -11.64
CA TYR A 426 18.88 17.74 -10.23
C TYR A 426 18.06 16.81 -9.33
N ILE A 427 16.77 16.64 -9.61
CA ILE A 427 15.88 15.82 -8.78
C ILE A 427 16.13 14.34 -9.04
N THR A 428 16.34 13.95 -10.29
CA THR A 428 16.78 12.58 -10.61
C THR A 428 18.08 12.23 -9.86
N LEU A 429 19.02 13.18 -9.74
CA LEU A 429 20.26 13.00 -8.97
C LEU A 429 20.07 13.01 -7.45
N LEU A 430 19.11 13.77 -6.93
CA LEU A 430 18.78 13.78 -5.50
C LEU A 430 18.13 12.46 -5.07
N LEU A 431 17.39 11.82 -5.98
CA LEU A 431 16.66 10.58 -5.75
C LEU A 431 17.51 9.31 -5.96
N SER A 432 18.63 9.41 -6.69
CA SER A 432 19.60 8.32 -6.91
C SER A 432 20.64 8.25 -5.79
#